data_AF-A0A838N3H5-F1
#
_entry.id   AF-A0A838N3H5-F1
#
_cell.length_a   1.000
_cell.length_b   1.000
_cell.length_c   1.000
_cell.angle_alpha   90.00
_cell.angle_beta   90.00
_cell.angle_gamma   90.00
#
_symmetry.space_group_name_H-M   'P 1'
#
loop_
_entity.id
_entity.type
_entity.pdbx_description
1 polymer ?
#
loop_
_entity_poly.entity_id
_entity_poly.type
_entity_poly.pdbx_seq_one_letter_code
_entity_poly.pdbx_strand_id
1 'polypeptide(L)'
;MLPERPGGRVALIERNKIGGDCLNFGCVPSKALISSARLARQMREAEKWGLRDHEPQFEFRDVMKRMRVRRAKIAPNDSQERFESLGVDVFRGEAKFVSPHEVDVYGQRLRARNFVIATRSRAAISNIEGLEAVPFFTNETIFDEL
;
A
#
# COMPACT_ATOMS: atom_id res chain seq x y z
N MET A 1 16.78 -20.08 24.92
CA MET A 1 17.40 -18.76 25.13
C MET A 1 17.39 -18.04 23.79
N LEU A 2 16.50 -17.07 23.59
CA LEU A 2 16.54 -16.25 22.37
C LEU A 2 17.75 -15.30 22.50
N PRO A 3 18.64 -15.25 21.49
CA PRO A 3 19.88 -14.47 21.58
C PRO A 3 19.58 -12.99 21.82
N GLU A 4 20.42 -12.34 22.63
CA GLU A 4 20.36 -10.91 22.90
C GLU A 4 20.44 -10.12 21.58
N ARG A 5 19.40 -9.32 21.34
CA ARG A 5 19.24 -8.55 20.09
C ARG A 5 19.97 -7.20 20.25
N PRO A 6 20.81 -6.78 19.28
CA PRO A 6 21.44 -5.45 19.29
C PRO A 6 20.48 -4.25 19.11
N GLY A 7 19.18 -4.43 19.34
CA GLY A 7 18.14 -3.42 19.15
C GLY A 7 17.05 -3.57 20.22
N GLY A 8 16.39 -2.46 20.56
CA GLY A 8 15.30 -2.46 21.54
C GLY A 8 14.13 -3.36 21.13
N ARG A 9 13.26 -3.71 22.09
CA ARG A 9 11.98 -4.38 21.79
C ARG A 9 11.06 -3.41 21.05
N VAL A 10 10.54 -3.83 19.89
CA VAL A 10 9.70 -3.01 19.01
C VAL A 10 8.36 -3.69 18.80
N ALA A 11 7.29 -2.90 18.96
CA ALA A 11 5.93 -3.28 18.56
C ALA A 11 5.52 -2.45 17.34
N LEU A 12 4.92 -3.10 16.34
CA LEU A 12 4.31 -2.45 15.17
C LEU A 12 2.81 -2.69 15.20
N ILE A 13 2.02 -1.61 15.11
CA ILE A 13 0.56 -1.68 15.15
C ILE A 13 -0.01 -1.24 13.80
N GLU A 14 -0.79 -2.11 13.15
CA GLU A 14 -1.43 -1.84 11.86
C GLU A 14 -2.92 -2.16 11.90
N ARG A 15 -3.76 -1.18 11.55
CA ARG A 15 -5.22 -1.31 11.59
C ARG A 15 -5.83 -1.90 10.32
N ASN A 16 -5.19 -1.72 9.17
CA ASN A 16 -5.68 -2.12 7.85
C ASN A 16 -4.70 -3.12 7.19
N LYS A 17 -4.30 -2.93 5.93
CA LYS A 17 -3.40 -3.85 5.22
C LYS A 17 -1.94 -3.56 5.60
N ILE A 18 -1.22 -4.61 5.99
CA ILE A 18 0.24 -4.55 6.17
C ILE A 18 0.93 -4.09 4.86
N GLY A 19 2.04 -3.39 5.00
CA GLY A 19 2.78 -2.72 3.90
C GLY A 19 2.26 -1.33 3.54
N GLY A 20 1.15 -0.89 4.15
CA GLY A 20 0.62 0.48 4.01
C GLY A 20 0.23 0.86 2.58
N ASP A 21 0.12 2.16 2.32
CA ASP A 21 -0.40 2.67 1.04
C ASP A 21 0.51 2.35 -0.14
N CYS A 22 1.83 2.43 0.04
CA CYS A 22 2.79 2.23 -1.04
C CYS A 22 2.58 0.88 -1.75
N LEU A 23 2.40 -0.20 -0.97
CA LEU A 23 2.13 -1.53 -1.47
C LEU A 23 0.69 -1.67 -1.96
N ASN A 24 -0.28 -1.20 -1.19
CA ASN A 24 -1.68 -1.58 -1.38
C ASN A 24 -2.46 -0.64 -2.31
N PHE A 25 -2.24 0.67 -2.18
CA PHE A 25 -3.11 1.75 -2.67
C PHE A 25 -2.35 2.90 -3.35
N GLY A 26 -1.08 2.69 -3.70
CA GLY A 26 -0.17 3.78 -4.05
C GLY A 26 0.85 3.38 -5.09
N CYS A 27 2.14 3.55 -4.77
CA CYS A 27 3.25 3.44 -5.70
C CYS A 27 3.30 2.11 -6.47
N VAL A 28 3.11 0.97 -5.79
CA VAL A 28 3.20 -0.35 -6.43
C VAL A 28 2.13 -0.54 -7.50
N PRO A 29 0.82 -0.42 -7.19
CA PRO A 29 -0.22 -0.60 -8.21
C PRO A 29 -0.17 0.50 -9.28
N SER A 30 0.02 1.77 -8.90
CA SER A 30 0.10 2.89 -9.87
C SER A 30 1.25 2.73 -10.86
N LYS A 31 2.47 2.41 -10.39
CA LYS A 31 3.64 2.24 -11.28
C LYS A 31 3.50 1.01 -12.18
N ALA A 32 2.81 -0.03 -11.71
CA ALA A 32 2.50 -1.18 -12.56
C ALA A 32 1.60 -0.77 -13.74
N LEU A 33 0.57 0.05 -13.51
CA LEU A 33 -0.29 0.59 -14.57
C LEU A 33 0.45 1.58 -15.48
N ILE A 34 1.19 2.54 -14.89
CA ILE A 34 2.00 3.52 -15.64
C ILE A 34 3.02 2.82 -16.55
N SER A 35 3.60 1.68 -16.12
CA SER A 35 4.53 0.92 -16.97
C SER A 35 3.85 0.35 -18.22
N SER A 36 2.61 -0.15 -18.10
CA SER A 36 1.83 -0.63 -19.25
C SER A 36 1.43 0.54 -20.17
N ALA A 37 0.99 1.66 -19.60
CA ALA A 37 0.63 2.86 -20.38
C ALA A 37 1.85 3.45 -21.11
N ARG A 38 3.03 3.45 -20.46
CA ARG A 38 4.28 3.91 -21.08
C ARG A 38 4.67 3.04 -22.27
N LEU A 39 4.54 1.71 -22.15
CA LEU A 39 4.81 0.80 -23.26
C LEU A 39 3.82 1.02 -24.41
N ALA A 40 2.53 1.14 -24.12
CA ALA A 40 1.50 1.45 -25.11
C ALA A 40 1.81 2.75 -25.88
N ARG A 41 2.25 3.79 -25.16
CA ARG A 41 2.70 5.04 -25.79
C ARG A 41 3.96 4.85 -26.64
N GLN A 42 4.93 4.06 -26.19
CA GLN A 42 6.14 3.77 -26.97
C GLN A 42 5.84 3.01 -28.26
N MET A 43 4.83 2.14 -28.27
CA MET A 43 4.37 1.43 -29.48
C MET A 43 3.73 2.39 -30.49
N ARG A 44 2.94 3.35 -30.02
CA ARG A 44 2.33 4.40 -30.86
C ARG A 44 3.31 5.43 -31.39
N GLU A 45 4.45 5.58 -30.74
CA GLU A 45 5.51 6.55 -31.09
C GLU A 45 6.82 5.81 -31.39
N ALA A 46 6.74 4.70 -32.10
CA ALA A 46 7.88 3.83 -32.40
C ALA A 46 8.73 4.40 -33.54
N GLU A 47 8.17 5.23 -34.42
CA GLU A 47 8.85 5.89 -35.55
C GLU A 47 10.05 6.74 -35.10
N LYS A 48 9.95 7.41 -33.95
CA LYS A 48 11.08 8.17 -33.38
C LYS A 48 12.29 7.31 -33.00
N TRP A 49 12.12 5.99 -32.97
CA TRP A 49 13.17 5.00 -32.73
C TRP A 49 13.58 4.25 -34.00
N GLY A 50 13.10 4.67 -35.18
CA GLY A 50 13.34 3.99 -36.45
C GLY A 50 12.54 2.70 -36.64
N LEU A 51 11.48 2.49 -35.83
CA LEU A 51 10.55 1.35 -35.95
C LEU A 51 9.22 1.82 -36.56
N ARG A 52 8.32 0.91 -36.90
CA ARG A 52 6.97 1.29 -37.36
C ARG A 52 6.03 1.45 -36.19
N ASP A 53 5.24 2.52 -36.18
CA ASP A 53 4.17 2.73 -35.20
C ASP A 53 3.14 1.58 -35.24
N HIS A 54 2.62 1.26 -34.07
CA HIS A 54 1.59 0.24 -33.92
C HIS A 54 0.62 0.60 -32.79
N GLU A 55 -0.68 0.49 -33.07
CA GLU A 55 -1.69 0.64 -32.03
C GLU A 55 -1.73 -0.63 -31.17
N PRO A 56 -1.43 -0.54 -29.86
CA PRO A 56 -1.46 -1.71 -28.99
C PRO A 56 -2.88 -2.26 -28.83
N GLN A 57 -3.03 -3.55 -29.10
CA GLN A 57 -4.23 -4.30 -28.73
C GLN A 57 -4.11 -4.80 -27.29
N PHE A 58 -5.06 -4.42 -26.43
CA PHE A 58 -5.07 -4.87 -25.04
C PHE A 58 -6.49 -4.91 -24.48
N GLU A 59 -6.71 -5.82 -23.54
CA GLU A 59 -7.89 -5.84 -22.69
C GLU A 59 -7.55 -5.22 -21.34
N PHE A 60 -8.39 -4.31 -20.84
CA PHE A 60 -8.12 -3.63 -19.57
C PHE A 60 -8.02 -4.62 -18.39
N ARG A 61 -8.81 -5.70 -18.42
CA ARG A 61 -8.76 -6.77 -17.41
C ARG A 61 -7.37 -7.42 -17.29
N ASP A 62 -6.64 -7.55 -18.40
CA ASP A 62 -5.32 -8.18 -18.41
C ASP A 62 -4.25 -7.25 -17.87
N VAL A 63 -4.39 -5.93 -18.09
CA VAL A 63 -3.56 -4.90 -17.47
C VAL A 63 -3.76 -4.90 -15.95
N MET A 64 -5.00 -4.95 -15.48
CA MET A 64 -5.32 -5.03 -14.05
C MET A 64 -4.84 -6.34 -13.42
N LYS A 65 -5.00 -7.48 -14.12
CA LYS A 65 -4.43 -8.77 -13.68
C LYS A 65 -2.91 -8.69 -13.52
N ARG A 66 -2.20 -8.10 -14.49
CA ARG A 66 -0.74 -7.88 -14.40
C ARG A 66 -0.39 -7.02 -13.19
N MET A 67 -1.12 -5.94 -12.93
CA MET A 67 -0.91 -5.10 -11.74
C MET A 67 -1.06 -5.92 -10.45
N ARG A 68 -2.14 -6.68 -10.31
CA ARG A 68 -2.42 -7.52 -9.13
C ARG A 68 -1.32 -8.56 -8.90
N VAL A 69 -0.84 -9.21 -9.97
CA VAL A 69 0.29 -10.17 -9.90
C VAL A 69 1.57 -9.48 -9.43
N ARG A 70 1.88 -8.27 -9.92
CA ARG A 70 3.07 -7.51 -9.48
C ARG A 70 2.97 -7.10 -8.02
N ARG A 71 1.80 -6.63 -7.57
CA ARG A 71 1.55 -6.31 -6.16
C ARG A 71 1.75 -7.54 -5.28
N ALA A 72 1.13 -8.68 -5.65
CA ALA A 72 1.26 -9.94 -4.91
C ALA A 72 2.71 -10.45 -4.83
N LYS A 73 3.51 -10.24 -5.88
CA LYS A 73 4.93 -10.63 -5.88
C LYS A 73 5.77 -9.82 -4.89
N ILE A 74 5.41 -8.56 -4.63
CA ILE A 74 6.16 -7.66 -3.73
C ILE A 74 5.69 -7.80 -2.28
N ALA A 75 4.41 -8.09 -2.06
CA ALA A 75 3.79 -8.14 -0.74
C ALA A 75 4.55 -8.96 0.33
N PRO A 76 5.21 -10.10 0.03
CA PRO A 76 5.97 -10.84 1.03
C PRO A 76 7.13 -10.05 1.66
N ASN A 77 7.68 -9.04 0.98
CA ASN A 77 8.77 -8.21 1.52
C ASN A 77 8.31 -7.27 2.63
N ASP A 78 7.02 -6.97 2.67
CA ASP A 78 6.40 -6.07 3.65
C ASP A 78 5.46 -6.84 4.57
N SER A 79 5.49 -8.18 4.59
CA SER A 79 4.49 -8.99 5.30
C SER A 79 4.67 -9.00 6.82
N GLN A 80 3.64 -9.43 7.54
CA GLN A 80 3.71 -9.59 8.99
C GLN A 80 4.79 -10.60 9.38
N GLU A 81 4.84 -11.74 8.68
CA GLU A 81 5.83 -12.79 8.90
C GLU A 81 7.25 -12.26 8.70
N ARG A 82 7.45 -11.35 7.72
CA ARG A 82 8.73 -10.68 7.51
C ARG A 82 9.11 -9.83 8.71
N PHE A 83 8.21 -8.99 9.22
CA PHE A 83 8.47 -8.17 10.41
C PHE A 83 8.72 -9.02 11.67
N GLU A 84 7.92 -10.07 11.88
CA GLU A 84 8.10 -11.00 13.00
C GLU A 84 9.43 -11.76 12.91
N SER A 85 9.86 -12.15 11.71
CA SER A 85 11.19 -12.75 11.48
C SER A 85 12.36 -11.81 11.84
N LEU A 86 12.12 -10.49 11.80
CA LEU A 86 13.06 -9.46 12.23
C LEU A 86 12.97 -9.16 13.73
N GLY A 87 12.08 -9.84 14.45
CA GLY A 87 11.88 -9.71 15.89
C GLY A 87 10.96 -8.57 16.31
N VAL A 88 10.12 -8.06 15.41
CA VAL A 88 9.08 -7.07 15.69
C VAL A 88 7.80 -7.79 16.12
N ASP A 89 7.21 -7.36 17.23
CA ASP A 89 5.90 -7.86 17.66
C ASP A 89 4.81 -7.09 16.88
N VAL A 90 4.06 -7.78 16.01
CA VAL A 90 3.04 -7.14 15.16
C VAL A 90 1.66 -7.28 15.80
N PHE A 91 0.98 -6.15 16.00
CA PHE A 91 -0.37 -6.06 16.52
C PHE A 91 -1.33 -5.59 15.43
N ARG A 92 -2.40 -6.35 15.21
CA ARG A 92 -3.43 -6.02 14.23
C ARG A 92 -4.56 -5.28 14.92
N GLY A 93 -4.66 -3.98 14.66
CA GLY A 93 -5.72 -3.15 15.23
C GLY A 93 -5.46 -1.66 15.19
N GLU A 94 -6.48 -0.92 15.60
CA GLU A 94 -6.35 0.53 15.75
C GLU A 94 -5.80 0.87 17.14
N ALA A 95 -4.71 1.64 17.16
CA ALA A 95 -4.11 2.13 18.38
C ALA A 95 -4.70 3.48 18.80
N LYS A 96 -4.91 3.68 20.10
CA LYS A 96 -5.25 4.98 20.69
C LYS A 96 -4.35 5.25 21.88
N PHE A 97 -3.75 6.44 21.96
CA PHE A 97 -3.03 6.85 23.17
C PHE A 97 -4.01 6.98 24.33
N VAL A 98 -3.70 6.32 25.45
CA VAL A 98 -4.45 6.40 26.70
C VAL A 98 -3.67 7.13 27.79
N SER A 99 -2.38 7.34 27.58
CA SER A 99 -1.51 8.22 28.36
C SER A 99 -0.28 8.62 27.52
N PRO A 100 0.59 9.51 28.01
CA PRO A 100 1.85 9.85 27.31
C PRO A 100 2.81 8.66 27.09
N HIS A 101 2.58 7.53 27.76
CA HIS A 101 3.47 6.36 27.72
C HIS A 101 2.76 5.06 27.36
N GLU A 102 1.46 5.09 27.07
CA GLU A 102 0.66 3.89 26.80
C GLU A 102 -0.31 4.10 25.64
N VAL A 103 -0.43 3.05 24.82
CA VAL A 103 -1.46 2.92 23.79
C VAL A 103 -2.34 1.71 24.09
N ASP A 104 -3.63 1.82 23.80
CA ASP A 104 -4.57 0.70 23.76
C ASP A 104 -4.71 0.21 22.33
N VAL A 105 -4.64 -1.11 22.14
CA VAL A 105 -4.92 -1.79 20.88
C VAL A 105 -5.94 -2.89 21.17
N TYR A 106 -7.22 -2.62 20.89
CA TYR A 106 -8.34 -3.53 21.18
C TYR A 106 -8.36 -4.08 22.62
N GLY A 107 -8.15 -3.21 23.62
CA GLY A 107 -8.17 -3.59 25.03
C GLY A 107 -6.83 -4.12 25.56
N GLN A 108 -5.83 -4.30 24.69
CA GLN A 108 -4.47 -4.59 25.12
C GLN A 108 -3.69 -3.28 25.31
N ARG A 109 -3.25 -3.01 26.54
CA ARG A 109 -2.38 -1.87 26.85
C ARG A 109 -0.92 -2.19 26.58
N LEU A 110 -0.29 -1.38 25.74
CA LEU A 110 1.12 -1.45 25.42
C LEU A 110 1.82 -0.20 25.96
N ARG A 111 2.84 -0.39 26.80
CA ARG A 111 3.66 0.68 27.34
C ARG A 111 4.97 0.79 26.59
N ALA A 112 5.34 1.99 26.15
CA ALA A 112 6.61 2.24 25.45
C ALA A 112 7.30 3.52 25.94
N ARG A 113 8.62 3.55 25.79
CA ARG A 113 9.43 4.75 26.08
C ARG A 113 9.41 5.76 24.93
N ASN A 114 9.36 5.24 23.70
CA ASN A 114 9.40 6.01 22.46
C ASN A 114 8.25 5.57 21.56
N PHE A 115 7.69 6.51 20.81
CA PHE A 115 6.63 6.27 19.85
C PHE A 115 7.01 6.88 18.50
N VAL A 116 6.72 6.15 17.43
CA VAL A 116 6.77 6.67 16.05
C VAL A 116 5.35 6.66 15.50
N ILE A 117 4.83 7.84 15.16
CA ILE A 117 3.49 7.99 14.59
C ILE A 117 3.62 7.99 13.07
N ALA A 118 3.33 6.84 12.45
CA ALA A 118 3.42 6.63 11.01
C ALA A 118 2.05 6.24 10.41
N THR A 119 0.99 6.93 10.82
CA THR A 119 -0.42 6.58 10.58
C THR A 119 -0.97 6.96 9.20
N ARG A 120 -0.09 7.21 8.22
CA ARG A 120 -0.39 7.62 6.83
C ARG A 120 -1.36 8.83 6.71
N SER A 121 -1.73 9.17 5.48
CA SER A 121 -2.81 10.11 5.17
C SER A 121 -4.02 9.36 4.60
N ARG A 122 -5.13 10.07 4.36
CA ARG A 122 -6.33 9.56 3.67
C ARG A 122 -6.75 10.54 2.59
N ALA A 123 -7.42 10.06 1.55
CA ALA A 123 -7.98 10.91 0.51
C ALA A 123 -8.93 11.96 1.13
N ALA A 124 -8.69 13.24 0.84
CA ALA A 124 -9.60 14.29 1.21
C ALA A 124 -10.77 14.30 0.21
N ILE A 125 -11.96 13.96 0.68
CA ILE A 125 -13.18 14.06 -0.12
C ILE A 125 -13.65 15.51 -0.03
N SER A 126 -13.62 16.21 -1.16
CA SER A 126 -14.06 17.60 -1.23
C SER A 126 -15.59 17.67 -1.20
N ASN A 127 -16.15 18.71 -0.56
CA ASN A 127 -17.59 18.96 -0.53
C ASN A 127 -18.05 19.53 -1.88
N ILE A 128 -18.05 18.68 -2.90
CA ILE A 128 -18.55 18.98 -4.24
C ILE A 128 -20.01 18.58 -4.27
N GLU A 129 -20.88 19.54 -4.63
CA GLU A 129 -22.31 19.28 -4.76
C GLU A 129 -22.58 18.09 -5.69
N GLY A 130 -23.38 17.14 -5.21
CA GLY A 130 -23.74 15.92 -5.96
C GLY A 130 -22.70 14.79 -5.93
N LEU A 131 -21.48 15.00 -5.41
CA LEU A 131 -20.45 13.95 -5.37
C LEU A 131 -20.87 12.75 -4.48
N GLU A 132 -21.53 13.02 -3.35
CA GLU A 132 -22.01 11.97 -2.44
C GLU A 132 -23.14 11.12 -3.05
N ALA A 133 -23.80 11.62 -4.11
CA ALA A 133 -24.91 10.94 -4.77
C ALA A 133 -24.47 9.98 -5.89
N VAL A 134 -23.16 9.92 -6.20
CA VAL A 134 -22.62 9.08 -7.27
C VAL A 134 -21.48 8.20 -6.77
N PRO A 135 -21.28 7.00 -7.33
CA PRO A 135 -20.07 6.23 -7.07
C PRO A 135 -18.84 7.00 -7.54
N PHE A 136 -17.83 7.12 -6.66
CA PHE A 136 -16.54 7.68 -7.00
C PHE A 136 -15.40 6.80 -6.47
N PHE A 137 -14.27 6.87 -7.15
CA PHE A 137 -13.07 6.16 -6.73
C PHE A 137 -12.13 7.07 -5.95
N THR A 138 -11.41 6.48 -5.01
CA THR A 138 -10.23 7.07 -4.36
C THR A 138 -9.02 6.20 -4.68
N ASN A 139 -7.83 6.62 -4.24
CA ASN A 139 -6.64 5.77 -4.35
C ASN A 139 -6.78 4.44 -3.60
N GLU A 140 -7.65 4.37 -2.58
CA GLU A 140 -7.89 3.15 -1.81
C GLU A 140 -8.82 2.16 -2.55
N THR A 141 -9.67 2.65 -3.45
CA THR A 141 -10.68 1.81 -4.14
C THR A 141 -10.33 1.50 -5.59
N ILE A 142 -9.73 2.45 -6.32
CA ILE A 142 -9.53 2.37 -7.78
C ILE A 142 -8.74 1.14 -8.25
N PHE A 143 -7.84 0.61 -7.43
CA PHE A 143 -6.98 -0.52 -7.85
C PHE A 143 -7.65 -1.89 -7.64
N ASP A 144 -8.63 -1.97 -6.75
CA ASP A 144 -9.28 -3.21 -6.39
C ASP A 144 -10.67 -3.32 -7.05
N GLU A 145 -11.37 -2.19 -7.25
CA GLU A 145 -12.76 -2.15 -7.75
C GLU A 145 -12.90 -1.96 -9.28
N LEU A 146 -11.82 -1.60 -9.98
CA LEU A 146 -11.73 -1.61 -11.45
C LEU A 146 -11.35 -2.98 -12.02
#